data_AF-A0A1V2NRM4-F1
#
_entry.id   AF-A0A1V2NRM4-F1
#
_cell.length_a   1.000
_cell.length_b   1.000
_cell.length_c   1.000
_cell.angle_alpha   90.00
_cell.angle_beta   90.00
_cell.angle_gamma   90.00
#
_symmetry.space_group_name_H-M   'P 1'
#
loop_
_entity.id
_entity.type
_entity.pdbx_description
1 polymer ?
#
loop_
_entity_poly.entity_id
_entity_poly.type
_entity_poly.pdbx_seq_one_letter_code
_entity_poly.pdbx_strand_id
1 'polypeptide(L)'
;MLEVNHGLFVHYVPRLTVDPAGEAADMTGMAAFDVARFVADVQDFGVEYVRFTAWHFAMVPLYPSEVMRRWRGDHAVFPRDLLGELIVALRAVGIDVQLYTHPRDGHDFSPSDQTRTGWGVRGAHGQPDPSPSDFDRNRWNDFIAEAYSELLERYGSEVSAIYLDEGSERGDSEWVVDYERLRALVSRKAPEVVVIQNYYGNLYSADVADHEYGRWGELSSSDGETWPVFAFQSVSTVVGSTWWAARADPAFSVGYSVADLFRYLVLQISACRVGGGMAFAAGPFTPGGWEPGVAETLRAVAAIIAPIRASLHGVRAIDRWPTPDALCAAGIEWGVAVDTDAATYLHILTDTAGDALELPPSLDGRVPVSAADLRSGRAVPLSVGAGGEVRLEGIGDVRHDLDTVIELRF
;
A
#
# COMPACT_ATOMS: atom_id res chain seq x y z
N MET A 1 -6.23 13.38 3.39
CA MET A 1 -6.70 11.97 3.26
C MET A 1 -6.23 11.48 1.91
N LEU A 2 -5.87 10.20 1.80
CA LEU A 2 -5.46 9.64 0.51
C LEU A 2 -6.69 9.45 -0.38
N GLU A 3 -6.62 9.91 -1.62
CA GLU A 3 -7.68 9.74 -2.63
C GLU A 3 -7.40 8.56 -3.59
N VAL A 4 -6.57 7.62 -3.14
CA VAL A 4 -6.16 6.42 -3.89
C VAL A 4 -6.48 5.17 -3.09
N ASN A 5 -6.76 4.07 -3.78
CA ASN A 5 -7.32 2.85 -3.22
C ASN A 5 -6.56 1.57 -3.59
N HIS A 6 -5.91 1.55 -4.76
CA HIS A 6 -5.18 0.37 -5.25
C HIS A 6 -3.72 0.71 -5.54
N GLY A 7 -2.79 0.09 -4.83
CA GLY A 7 -1.36 0.43 -4.89
C GLY A 7 -0.41 -0.74 -5.09
N LEU A 8 0.84 -0.38 -5.35
CA LEU A 8 1.99 -1.28 -5.29
C LEU A 8 2.96 -0.78 -4.21
N PHE A 9 3.37 -1.66 -3.29
CA PHE A 9 4.37 -1.34 -2.26
C PHE A 9 5.69 -2.05 -2.56
N VAL A 10 6.71 -1.26 -2.87
CA VAL A 10 8.01 -1.74 -3.33
C VAL A 10 9.06 -1.57 -2.24
N HIS A 11 9.68 -2.70 -1.88
CA HIS A 11 10.96 -2.71 -1.20
C HIS A 11 12.12 -2.95 -2.18
N TYR A 12 12.92 -1.90 -2.40
CA TYR A 12 14.13 -1.95 -3.23
C TYR A 12 15.33 -1.55 -2.39
N VAL A 13 16.02 -2.54 -1.82
CA VAL A 13 16.87 -2.38 -0.65
C VAL A 13 18.29 -2.90 -0.93
N PRO A 14 19.33 -2.04 -0.90
CA PRO A 14 20.70 -2.49 -1.11
C PRO A 14 21.10 -3.59 -0.13
N ARG A 15 21.81 -4.61 -0.64
CA ARG A 15 22.27 -5.82 0.05
C ARG A 15 21.19 -6.84 0.41
N LEU A 16 19.92 -6.53 0.20
CA LEU A 16 18.81 -7.45 0.44
C LEU A 16 18.12 -7.84 -0.87
N THR A 17 17.89 -6.88 -1.77
CA THR A 17 17.32 -7.13 -3.09
C THR A 17 18.33 -7.89 -3.96
N VAL A 18 17.87 -9.01 -4.52
CA VAL A 18 18.67 -9.83 -5.42
C VAL A 18 18.49 -9.43 -6.89
N ASP A 19 19.45 -9.84 -7.70
CA ASP A 19 19.33 -9.84 -9.16
C ASP A 19 18.62 -11.12 -9.67
N PRO A 20 18.36 -11.26 -10.98
CA PRO A 20 17.78 -12.48 -11.53
C PRO A 20 18.64 -13.75 -11.39
N ALA A 21 19.89 -13.64 -10.94
CA ALA A 21 20.74 -14.79 -10.60
C ALA A 21 20.63 -15.16 -9.11
N GLY A 22 19.93 -14.37 -8.30
CA GLY A 22 19.76 -14.58 -6.86
C GLY A 22 20.87 -13.93 -6.01
N GLU A 23 21.73 -13.10 -6.59
CA GLU A 23 22.81 -12.43 -5.89
C GLU A 23 22.37 -11.07 -5.37
N ALA A 24 22.61 -10.80 -4.08
CA ALA A 24 22.27 -9.52 -3.45
C ALA A 24 23.14 -8.38 -4.00
N ALA A 25 22.51 -7.30 -4.46
CA ALA A 25 23.21 -6.17 -5.05
C ALA A 25 23.56 -5.10 -4.02
N ASP A 26 24.79 -4.58 -4.10
CA ASP A 26 25.18 -3.38 -3.35
C ASP A 26 24.61 -2.10 -3.98
N MET A 27 24.96 -0.91 -3.44
CA MET A 27 24.48 0.36 -3.97
C MET A 27 24.82 0.57 -5.45
N THR A 28 25.97 0.07 -5.93
CA THR A 28 26.39 0.22 -7.33
C THR A 28 25.51 -0.64 -8.23
N GLY A 29 25.28 -1.90 -7.84
CA GLY A 29 24.38 -2.80 -8.56
C GLY A 29 22.94 -2.28 -8.57
N MET A 30 22.47 -1.73 -7.45
CA MET A 30 21.14 -1.14 -7.33
C MET A 30 20.98 0.16 -8.15
N ALA A 31 22.05 0.93 -8.35
CA ALA A 31 22.00 2.13 -9.17
C ALA A 31 21.73 1.86 -10.66
N ALA A 32 21.87 0.61 -11.10
CA ALA A 32 21.55 0.17 -12.46
C ALA A 32 20.04 0.06 -12.75
N PHE A 33 19.18 0.38 -11.78
CA PHE A 33 17.73 0.25 -11.90
C PHE A 33 17.13 0.88 -13.17
N ASP A 34 16.31 0.11 -13.88
CA ASP A 34 15.64 0.53 -15.11
C ASP A 34 14.28 1.16 -14.77
N VAL A 35 14.29 2.47 -14.57
CA VAL A 35 13.09 3.28 -14.27
C VAL A 35 12.05 3.16 -15.38
N ALA A 36 12.45 3.16 -16.65
CA ALA A 36 11.52 3.14 -17.77
C ALA A 36 10.77 1.80 -17.84
N ARG A 37 11.49 0.68 -17.68
CA ARG A 37 10.87 -0.64 -17.60
C ARG A 37 9.95 -0.76 -16.39
N PHE A 38 10.40 -0.30 -15.22
CA PHE A 38 9.58 -0.36 -14.01
C PHE A 38 8.26 0.41 -14.18
N VAL A 39 8.31 1.64 -14.72
CA VAL A 39 7.11 2.44 -14.96
C VAL A 39 6.16 1.74 -15.94
N ALA A 40 6.69 1.12 -17.01
CA ALA A 40 5.87 0.34 -17.93
C ALA A 40 5.19 -0.85 -17.24
N ASP A 41 5.92 -1.60 -16.41
CA ASP A 41 5.35 -2.72 -15.64
C ASP A 41 4.25 -2.23 -14.67
N VAL A 42 4.48 -1.13 -13.95
CA VAL A 42 3.51 -0.57 -13.00
C VAL A 42 2.24 -0.07 -13.72
N GLN A 43 2.36 0.53 -14.91
CA GLN A 43 1.19 0.88 -15.72
C GLN A 43 0.37 -0.36 -16.11
N ASP A 44 1.03 -1.45 -16.49
CA ASP A 44 0.38 -2.73 -16.80
C ASP A 44 -0.30 -3.36 -15.59
N PHE A 45 0.18 -3.08 -14.37
CA PHE A 45 -0.46 -3.53 -13.13
C PHE A 45 -1.69 -2.70 -12.77
N GLY A 46 -1.93 -1.57 -13.46
CA GLY A 46 -3.16 -0.80 -13.33
C GLY A 46 -3.38 -0.18 -11.94
N VAL A 47 -2.31 0.06 -11.18
CA VAL A 47 -2.38 0.71 -9.84
C VAL A 47 -2.59 2.21 -9.95
N GLU A 48 -3.09 2.83 -8.87
CA GLU A 48 -3.22 4.29 -8.72
C GLU A 48 -1.97 4.92 -8.13
N TYR A 49 -1.24 4.17 -7.29
CA TYR A 49 -0.07 4.67 -6.61
C TYR A 49 1.03 3.63 -6.45
N VAL A 50 2.25 4.11 -6.29
CA VAL A 50 3.40 3.32 -5.85
C VAL A 50 3.92 3.87 -4.53
N ARG A 51 4.01 3.01 -3.52
CA ARG A 51 4.76 3.25 -2.29
C ARG A 51 6.15 2.67 -2.47
N PHE A 52 7.16 3.52 -2.66
CA PHE A 52 8.53 3.10 -2.96
C PHE A 52 9.46 3.38 -1.78
N THR A 53 10.43 2.49 -1.53
CA THR A 53 11.43 2.68 -0.47
C THR A 53 12.27 3.94 -0.73
N ALA A 54 12.19 4.94 0.14
CA ALA A 54 13.22 5.96 0.19
C ALA A 54 14.48 5.40 0.85
N TRP A 55 14.32 4.73 2.00
CA TRP A 55 15.36 3.92 2.65
C TRP A 55 14.74 2.82 3.52
N HIS A 56 15.52 1.76 3.74
CA HIS A 56 15.25 0.68 4.69
C HIS A 56 16.58 0.28 5.34
N PHE A 57 17.12 -0.91 5.02
CA PHE A 57 18.34 -1.48 5.60
C PHE A 57 19.53 -0.52 5.57
N ALA A 58 20.17 -0.39 6.73
CA ALA A 58 21.25 0.53 7.01
C ALA A 58 20.95 1.98 6.61
N MET A 59 19.66 2.38 6.60
CA MET A 59 19.14 3.70 6.20
C MET A 59 19.93 4.32 5.05
N VAL A 60 20.03 3.62 3.92
CA VAL A 60 20.63 4.16 2.69
C VAL A 60 19.52 4.81 1.85
N PRO A 61 19.46 6.14 1.74
CA PRO A 61 18.49 6.80 0.89
C PRO A 61 18.81 6.54 -0.58
N LEU A 62 17.81 6.23 -1.41
CA LEU A 62 18.00 5.98 -2.86
C LEU A 62 18.19 7.30 -3.67
N TYR A 63 18.92 8.24 -3.09
CA TYR A 63 19.38 9.51 -3.66
C TYR A 63 20.70 9.94 -3.00
N PRO A 64 21.50 10.82 -3.64
CA PRO A 64 22.78 11.25 -3.09
C PRO A 64 22.60 12.22 -1.92
N SER A 65 22.35 11.69 -0.71
CA SER A 65 22.09 12.46 0.51
C SER A 65 23.34 13.14 1.08
N GLU A 66 23.29 14.45 1.25
CA GLU A 66 24.31 15.23 1.95
C GLU A 66 24.27 14.99 3.46
N VAL A 67 23.08 14.73 4.00
CA VAL A 67 22.90 14.39 5.42
C VAL A 67 23.62 13.09 5.75
N MET A 68 23.42 12.03 4.95
CA MET A 68 24.14 10.77 5.15
C MET A 68 25.65 10.95 5.02
N ARG A 69 26.13 11.74 4.05
CA ARG A 69 27.55 12.08 3.94
C ARG A 69 28.09 12.73 5.21
N ARG A 70 27.39 13.73 5.75
CA ARG A 70 27.80 14.43 6.98
C ARG A 70 27.79 13.50 8.21
N TRP A 71 26.75 12.68 8.38
CA TRP A 71 26.58 11.86 9.58
C TRP A 71 27.34 10.55 9.55
N ARG A 72 27.57 9.97 8.38
CA ARG A 72 28.12 8.63 8.21
C ARG A 72 29.30 8.58 7.26
N GLY A 73 29.32 9.39 6.21
CA GLY A 73 30.42 9.47 5.23
C GLY A 73 30.00 8.96 3.87
N ASP A 74 30.93 8.97 2.91
CA ASP A 74 30.62 8.68 1.50
C ASP A 74 30.13 7.24 1.26
N HIS A 75 30.46 6.29 2.15
CA HIS A 75 29.99 4.90 2.03
C HIS A 75 28.48 4.75 2.23
N ALA A 76 27.80 5.76 2.76
CA ALA A 76 26.36 5.78 2.98
C ALA A 76 25.60 6.59 1.92
N VAL A 77 26.29 7.07 0.88
CA VAL A 77 25.71 7.91 -0.17
C VAL A 77 25.40 7.06 -1.39
N PHE A 78 24.13 7.00 -1.77
CA PHE A 78 23.70 6.33 -2.98
C PHE A 78 24.12 7.14 -4.22
N PRO A 79 24.65 6.51 -5.28
CA PRO A 79 25.35 7.24 -6.35
C PRO A 79 24.43 7.90 -7.39
N ARG A 80 23.11 7.68 -7.34
CA ARG A 80 22.12 8.15 -8.32
C ARG A 80 20.90 8.73 -7.61
N ASP A 81 20.30 9.78 -8.15
CA ASP A 81 19.00 10.27 -7.66
C ASP A 81 17.85 9.41 -8.20
N LEU A 82 17.79 8.15 -7.75
CA LEU A 82 16.83 7.19 -8.26
C LEU A 82 15.39 7.56 -7.85
N LEU A 83 15.19 8.07 -6.62
CA LEU A 83 13.86 8.53 -6.20
C LEU A 83 13.35 9.70 -7.06
N GLY A 84 14.19 10.71 -7.32
CA GLY A 84 13.77 11.84 -8.14
C GLY A 84 13.39 11.41 -9.56
N GLU A 85 14.17 10.51 -10.17
CA GLU A 85 13.84 9.94 -11.48
C GLU A 85 12.53 9.15 -11.48
N LEU A 86 12.28 8.33 -10.45
CA LEU A 86 11.05 7.56 -10.32
C LEU A 86 9.81 8.44 -10.10
N ILE A 87 9.92 9.45 -9.23
CA ILE A 87 8.82 10.38 -8.94
C ILE A 87 8.40 11.09 -10.23
N VAL A 88 9.37 11.63 -10.99
CA VAL A 88 9.09 12.31 -12.26
C VAL A 88 8.42 11.35 -13.25
N ALA A 89 8.94 10.12 -13.39
CA ALA A 89 8.47 9.18 -14.40
C ALA A 89 7.06 8.61 -14.07
N LEU A 90 6.77 8.29 -12.81
CA LEU A 90 5.45 7.79 -12.37
C LEU A 90 4.38 8.89 -12.48
N ARG A 91 4.69 10.11 -12.04
CA ARG A 91 3.75 11.24 -12.15
C ARG A 91 3.43 11.59 -13.60
N ALA A 92 4.39 11.46 -14.50
CA ALA A 92 4.18 11.69 -15.93
C ALA A 92 3.13 10.75 -16.54
N VAL A 93 2.90 9.58 -15.93
CA VAL A 93 1.87 8.61 -16.36
C VAL A 93 0.63 8.59 -15.45
N GLY A 94 0.50 9.58 -14.55
CA GLY A 94 -0.66 9.72 -13.68
C GLY A 94 -0.70 8.74 -12.51
N ILE A 95 0.45 8.19 -12.12
CA ILE A 95 0.58 7.32 -10.94
C ILE A 95 1.12 8.15 -9.78
N ASP A 96 0.39 8.13 -8.68
CA ASP A 96 0.74 8.82 -7.46
C ASP A 96 1.92 8.14 -6.74
N VAL A 97 2.70 8.91 -5.97
CA VAL A 97 3.91 8.39 -5.33
C VAL A 97 3.86 8.63 -3.83
N GLN A 98 4.14 7.56 -3.08
CA GLN A 98 4.32 7.55 -1.64
C GLN A 98 5.74 7.06 -1.35
N LEU A 99 6.38 7.57 -0.29
CA LEU A 99 7.75 7.16 0.07
C LEU A 99 7.76 6.41 1.40
N TYR A 100 8.24 5.18 1.37
CA TYR A 100 8.50 4.39 2.57
C TYR A 100 9.82 4.76 3.21
N THR A 101 9.83 4.83 4.53
CA THR A 101 10.99 5.17 5.35
C THR A 101 10.99 4.34 6.63
N HIS A 102 12.17 3.88 7.03
CA HIS A 102 12.36 3.23 8.32
C HIS A 102 13.08 4.20 9.29
N PRO A 103 12.38 4.88 10.22
CA PRO A 103 12.96 5.94 11.08
C PRO A 103 13.87 5.44 12.20
N ARG A 104 13.93 4.12 12.45
CA ARG A 104 14.66 3.54 13.59
C ARG A 104 15.64 2.43 13.20
N ASP A 105 16.13 2.43 11.97
CA ASP A 105 17.02 1.37 11.47
C ASP A 105 18.50 1.61 11.79
N GLY A 106 18.84 1.94 13.04
CA GLY A 106 20.24 2.12 13.44
C GLY A 106 20.97 0.82 13.76
N HIS A 107 20.24 -0.29 13.91
CA HIS A 107 20.82 -1.59 14.25
C HIS A 107 21.62 -2.22 13.10
N ASP A 108 21.32 -1.83 11.86
CA ASP A 108 22.03 -2.23 10.65
C ASP A 108 23.22 -1.32 10.29
N PHE A 109 23.52 -0.32 11.12
CA PHE A 109 24.68 0.55 10.93
C PHE A 109 25.96 -0.15 11.39
N SER A 110 27.09 0.27 10.81
CA SER A 110 28.40 -0.11 11.36
C SER A 110 28.58 0.46 12.78
N PRO A 111 29.42 -0.15 13.64
CA PRO A 111 29.64 0.37 15.00
C PRO A 111 30.09 1.84 15.04
N SER A 112 30.87 2.28 14.04
CA SER A 112 31.26 3.69 13.93
C SER A 112 30.08 4.60 13.60
N ASP A 113 29.19 4.18 12.70
CA ASP A 113 28.00 4.94 12.34
C ASP A 113 27.00 4.98 13.50
N GLN A 114 26.79 3.85 14.19
CA GLN A 114 25.98 3.77 15.40
C GLN A 114 26.43 4.76 16.47
N THR A 115 27.75 4.88 16.68
CA THR A 115 28.31 5.87 17.60
C THR A 115 28.07 7.31 17.09
N ARG A 116 28.27 7.55 15.79
CA ARG A 116 28.15 8.88 15.19
C ARG A 116 26.71 9.40 15.20
N THR A 117 25.72 8.55 15.04
CA THR A 117 24.30 8.93 15.02
C THR A 117 23.63 8.85 16.39
N GLY A 118 24.29 8.28 17.40
CA GLY A 118 23.72 8.17 18.75
C GLY A 118 22.91 6.89 19.00
N TRP A 119 22.96 5.91 18.09
CA TRP A 119 22.34 4.59 18.29
C TRP A 119 22.98 3.80 19.45
N GLY A 120 24.29 3.95 19.63
CA GLY A 120 25.07 3.16 20.60
C GLY A 120 25.52 1.81 20.04
N VAL A 121 26.54 1.21 20.68
CA VAL A 121 27.23 0.00 20.17
C VAL A 121 27.13 -1.20 21.13
N ARG A 122 26.55 -1.00 22.32
CA ARG A 122 26.37 -2.07 23.31
C ARG A 122 25.15 -2.94 23.06
N GLY A 123 24.28 -2.53 22.13
CA GLY A 123 23.18 -3.37 21.64
C GLY A 123 23.74 -4.63 20.95
N ALA A 124 23.00 -5.73 21.02
CA ALA A 124 23.38 -6.90 20.25
C ALA A 124 23.16 -6.63 18.76
N HIS A 125 24.15 -7.01 17.93
CA HIS A 125 24.08 -6.82 16.48
C HIS A 125 22.82 -7.47 15.91
N GLY A 126 22.09 -6.74 15.06
CA GLY A 126 20.84 -7.21 14.45
C GLY A 126 19.64 -7.27 15.40
N GLN A 127 19.76 -6.80 16.65
CA GLN A 127 18.59 -6.56 17.48
C GLN A 127 17.95 -5.22 17.10
N PRO A 128 16.61 -5.15 16.97
CA PRO A 128 15.93 -3.94 16.52
C PRO A 128 16.03 -2.78 17.53
N ASP A 129 16.35 -3.07 18.79
CA ASP A 129 16.43 -2.10 19.87
C ASP A 129 17.88 -1.68 20.18
N PRO A 130 18.16 -0.36 20.31
CA PRO A 130 19.44 0.09 20.83
C PRO A 130 19.59 -0.26 22.32
N SER A 131 20.81 -0.32 22.84
CA SER A 131 21.00 -0.52 24.28
C SER A 131 20.69 0.77 25.05
N PRO A 132 19.81 0.75 26.07
CA PRO A 132 19.52 1.94 26.88
C PRO A 132 20.75 2.50 27.61
N SER A 133 21.83 1.73 27.74
CA SER A 133 23.04 2.14 28.46
C SER A 133 23.90 3.15 27.71
N ASP A 134 23.79 3.20 26.38
CA ASP A 134 24.58 4.07 25.51
C ASP A 134 23.80 4.67 24.33
N PHE A 135 22.48 4.47 24.26
CA PHE A 135 21.61 5.17 23.32
C PHE A 135 21.50 6.66 23.67
N ASP A 136 21.90 7.53 22.75
CA ASP A 136 21.71 8.97 22.82
C ASP A 136 20.50 9.37 21.96
N ARG A 137 19.32 9.33 22.59
CA ARG A 137 18.04 9.64 21.92
C ARG A 137 18.05 11.01 21.25
N ASN A 138 18.69 12.03 21.85
CA ASN A 138 18.69 13.38 21.29
C ASN A 138 19.50 13.42 20.01
N ARG A 139 20.71 12.84 20.03
CA ARG A 139 21.59 12.77 18.86
C ARG A 139 20.98 11.94 17.74
N TRP A 140 20.32 10.83 18.07
CA TRP A 140 19.58 10.02 17.10
C TRP A 140 18.48 10.84 16.43
N ASN A 141 17.68 11.57 17.22
CA ASN A 141 16.57 12.34 16.67
C ASN A 141 17.00 13.64 15.96
N ASP A 142 18.20 14.17 16.23
CA ASP A 142 18.81 15.21 15.39
C ASP A 142 19.18 14.66 14.00
N PHE A 143 19.80 13.47 13.95
CA PHE A 143 20.08 12.78 12.69
C PHE A 143 18.80 12.46 11.91
N ILE A 144 17.79 11.88 12.56
CA ILE A 144 16.49 11.57 11.93
C ILE A 144 15.81 12.84 11.42
N ALA A 145 15.74 13.90 12.23
CA ALA A 145 15.11 15.15 11.78
C ALA A 145 15.83 15.77 10.57
N GLU A 146 17.16 15.70 10.51
CA GLU A 146 17.90 16.18 9.34
C GLU A 146 17.67 15.30 8.10
N ALA A 147 17.64 13.98 8.24
CA ALA A 147 17.41 13.05 7.13
C ALA A 147 16.01 13.24 6.51
N TYR A 148 14.97 13.35 7.35
CA TYR A 148 13.62 13.66 6.87
C TYR A 148 13.51 15.09 6.35
N SER A 149 14.24 16.05 6.91
CA SER A 149 14.26 17.42 6.37
C SER A 149 14.75 17.45 4.93
N GLU A 150 15.85 16.75 4.62
CA GLU A 150 16.37 16.64 3.26
C GLU A 150 15.38 15.92 2.34
N LEU A 151 14.80 14.79 2.76
CA LEU A 151 13.79 14.07 1.98
C LEU A 151 12.59 14.98 1.60
N LEU A 152 12.03 15.68 2.58
CA LEU A 152 10.86 16.53 2.42
C LEU A 152 11.17 17.78 1.58
N GLU A 153 12.36 18.37 1.72
CA GLU A 153 12.80 19.50 0.89
C GLU A 153 12.97 19.10 -0.58
N ARG A 154 13.42 17.87 -0.84
CA ARG A 154 13.63 17.37 -2.20
C ARG A 154 12.32 16.94 -2.87
N TYR A 155 11.46 16.22 -2.15
CA TYR A 155 10.36 15.49 -2.76
C TYR A 155 8.99 15.74 -2.12
N GLY A 156 8.91 16.44 -0.98
CA GLY A 156 7.67 16.56 -0.20
C GLY A 156 6.51 17.23 -0.95
N SER A 157 6.79 18.12 -1.91
CA SER A 157 5.76 18.72 -2.77
C SER A 157 5.32 17.85 -3.94
N GLU A 158 5.95 16.68 -4.12
CA GLU A 158 5.78 15.80 -5.27
C GLU A 158 5.21 14.44 -4.92
N VAL A 159 5.01 14.16 -3.64
CA VAL A 159 4.52 12.87 -3.12
C VAL A 159 3.27 13.10 -2.29
N SER A 160 2.36 12.13 -2.29
CA SER A 160 1.14 12.21 -1.48
C SER A 160 1.32 11.75 -0.06
N ALA A 161 2.32 10.88 0.20
CA ALA A 161 2.54 10.33 1.53
C ALA A 161 4.00 10.00 1.86
N ILE A 162 4.29 10.05 3.15
CA ILE A 162 5.46 9.42 3.77
C ILE A 162 4.96 8.30 4.68
N TYR A 163 5.53 7.11 4.52
CA TYR A 163 5.23 5.94 5.32
C TYR A 163 6.34 5.70 6.33
N LEU A 164 5.97 5.60 7.60
CA LEU A 164 6.86 5.35 8.72
C LEU A 164 6.75 3.89 9.15
N ASP A 165 7.82 3.13 8.94
CA ASP A 165 7.92 1.80 9.53
C ASP A 165 7.94 1.88 11.06
N GLU A 166 7.31 0.90 11.71
CA GLU A 166 7.36 0.75 13.16
C GLU A 166 8.75 0.24 13.52
N GLY A 167 9.15 -0.94 13.03
CA GLY A 167 10.42 -1.60 13.36
C GLY A 167 10.49 -2.30 14.73
N SER A 168 9.45 -2.22 15.55
CA SER A 168 9.23 -2.90 16.83
C SER A 168 7.84 -3.53 16.84
N GLU A 169 7.80 -4.86 16.89
CA GLU A 169 6.53 -5.60 16.97
C GLU A 169 5.71 -5.30 18.24
N ARG A 170 6.28 -4.54 19.19
CA ARG A 170 5.61 -4.11 20.42
C ARG A 170 4.82 -2.82 20.29
N GLY A 171 4.95 -2.10 19.17
CA GLY A 171 4.28 -0.81 19.00
C GLY A 171 4.81 0.26 19.96
N ASP A 172 6.12 0.25 20.26
CA ASP A 172 6.76 1.11 21.27
C ASP A 172 7.89 2.02 20.76
N SER A 173 8.14 2.08 19.45
CA SER A 173 9.17 2.88 18.80
C SER A 173 9.27 4.37 19.18
N GLU A 174 8.29 4.98 19.85
CA GLU A 174 8.38 6.34 20.41
C GLU A 174 9.51 6.56 21.43
N TRP A 175 9.98 5.48 22.08
CA TRP A 175 11.13 5.59 22.98
C TRP A 175 12.44 5.81 22.20
N VAL A 176 12.50 5.40 20.93
CA VAL A 176 13.63 5.61 20.01
C VAL A 176 13.43 6.88 19.17
N VAL A 177 12.25 7.04 18.56
CA VAL A 177 11.94 8.09 17.59
C VAL A 177 11.03 9.16 18.21
N ASP A 178 11.37 10.41 18.01
CA ASP A 178 10.59 11.57 18.39
C ASP A 178 9.53 11.87 17.32
N TYR A 179 8.44 11.11 17.35
CA TYR A 179 7.37 11.22 16.35
C TYR A 179 6.67 12.59 16.39
N GLU A 180 6.55 13.25 17.54
CA GLU A 180 6.00 14.62 17.62
C GLU A 180 6.88 15.62 16.87
N ARG A 181 8.21 15.56 17.07
CA ARG A 181 9.17 16.39 16.32
C ARG A 181 9.10 16.10 14.83
N LEU A 182 9.01 14.82 14.45
CA LEU A 182 8.91 14.41 13.06
C LEU A 182 7.61 14.91 12.42
N ARG A 183 6.47 14.77 13.09
CA ARG A 183 5.18 15.31 12.64
C ARG A 183 5.24 16.82 12.44
N ALA A 184 5.77 17.55 13.43
CA ALA A 184 5.92 18.99 13.32
C ALA A 184 6.83 19.39 12.14
N LEU A 185 7.84 18.59 11.82
CA LEU A 185 8.70 18.81 10.64
C LEU A 185 7.93 18.59 9.33
N VAL A 186 7.20 17.48 9.20
CA VAL A 186 6.36 17.19 8.03
C VAL A 186 5.34 18.31 7.83
N SER A 187 4.57 18.68 8.86
CA SER A 187 3.56 19.73 8.76
C SER A 187 4.13 21.09 8.36
N ARG A 188 5.40 21.39 8.66
CA ARG A 188 6.05 22.64 8.23
C ARG A 188 6.56 22.60 6.80
N LYS A 189 7.08 21.45 6.34
CA LYS A 189 7.82 21.34 5.06
C LYS A 189 6.96 20.81 3.92
N ALA A 190 6.00 19.94 4.24
CA ALA A 190 5.10 19.33 3.28
C ALA A 190 3.71 19.14 3.93
N PRO A 191 2.95 20.24 4.14
CA PRO A 191 1.69 20.20 4.88
C PRO A 191 0.59 19.34 4.23
N GLU A 192 0.69 19.09 2.92
CA GLU A 192 -0.27 18.27 2.16
C GLU A 192 0.06 16.77 2.20
N VAL A 193 1.26 16.39 2.67
CA VAL A 193 1.69 14.99 2.74
C VAL A 193 0.95 14.29 3.87
N VAL A 194 0.33 13.15 3.54
CA VAL A 194 -0.23 12.22 4.51
C VAL A 194 0.91 11.43 5.16
N VAL A 195 0.89 11.32 6.49
CA VAL A 195 1.80 10.43 7.21
C VAL A 195 1.09 9.10 7.44
N ILE A 196 1.64 8.02 6.89
CA ILE A 196 1.17 6.66 7.10
C ILE A 196 2.12 5.99 8.10
N GLN A 197 1.61 5.11 8.95
CA GLN A 197 2.42 4.33 9.87
C GLN A 197 2.03 2.86 9.82
N ASN A 198 3.04 1.99 9.82
CA ASN A 198 2.84 0.57 10.03
C ASN A 198 2.21 0.31 11.42
N TYR A 199 1.11 -0.44 11.44
CA TYR A 199 0.23 -0.52 12.61
C TYR A 199 0.44 -1.81 13.40
N TYR A 200 1.00 -1.67 14.61
CA TYR A 200 1.14 -2.74 15.61
C TYR A 200 0.18 -2.58 16.79
N GLY A 201 -0.98 -1.96 16.56
CA GLY A 201 -1.98 -1.65 17.61
C GLY A 201 -1.89 -0.23 18.16
N ASN A 202 -1.04 0.62 17.58
CA ASN A 202 -0.83 2.00 18.00
C ASN A 202 -0.62 2.91 16.78
N LEU A 203 -0.92 4.20 16.98
CA LEU A 203 -0.64 5.26 16.02
C LEU A 203 -0.02 6.42 16.80
N TYR A 204 1.22 6.82 16.46
CA TYR A 204 1.92 7.86 17.19
C TYR A 204 1.35 9.24 16.84
N SER A 205 1.75 9.75 15.67
CA SER A 205 1.36 11.07 15.16
C SER A 205 0.99 11.04 13.68
N ALA A 206 0.87 9.84 13.13
CA ALA A 206 0.49 9.61 11.75
C ALA A 206 -1.02 9.83 11.53
N ASP A 207 -1.40 10.04 10.28
CA ASP A 207 -2.78 10.26 9.86
C ASP A 207 -3.51 8.94 9.54
N VAL A 208 -2.76 7.95 9.04
CA VAL A 208 -3.28 6.67 8.56
C VAL A 208 -2.45 5.53 9.15
N ALA A 209 -3.14 4.52 9.68
CA ALA A 209 -2.56 3.24 10.05
C ALA A 209 -2.58 2.28 8.85
N ASP A 210 -1.55 1.45 8.69
CA ASP A 210 -1.46 0.43 7.65
C ASP A 210 -1.19 -0.94 8.26
N HIS A 211 -2.07 -1.90 7.98
CA HIS A 211 -1.87 -3.30 8.36
C HIS A 211 -1.00 -4.01 7.33
N GLU A 212 0.09 -4.60 7.81
CA GLU A 212 1.03 -5.35 7.00
C GLU A 212 0.95 -6.85 7.27
N TYR A 213 0.69 -7.62 6.22
CA TYR A 213 0.63 -9.08 6.32
C TYR A 213 1.03 -9.75 5.00
N GLY A 214 1.07 -11.07 5.01
CA GLY A 214 1.46 -11.86 3.85
C GLY A 214 1.20 -13.30 4.17
N ARG A 215 2.14 -14.21 3.91
CA ARG A 215 2.03 -15.62 4.33
C ARG A 215 2.18 -15.81 5.85
N TRP A 216 1.82 -14.78 6.61
CA TRP A 216 1.79 -14.62 8.05
C TRP A 216 0.65 -13.63 8.39
N GLY A 217 0.32 -13.51 9.68
CA GLY A 217 -0.79 -12.64 10.11
C GLY A 217 -2.12 -13.10 9.52
N GLU A 218 -2.93 -12.13 9.12
CA GLU A 218 -4.31 -12.30 8.64
C GLU A 218 -4.39 -13.06 7.32
N LEU A 219 -3.32 -13.04 6.51
CA LEU A 219 -3.22 -13.75 5.23
C LEU A 219 -2.32 -15.01 5.30
N SER A 220 -2.09 -15.51 6.52
CA SER A 220 -1.35 -16.77 6.75
C SER A 220 -2.01 -17.99 6.11
N SER A 221 -3.34 -17.99 6.04
CA SER A 221 -4.11 -18.91 5.20
C SER A 221 -4.20 -18.36 3.78
N SER A 222 -4.00 -19.20 2.77
CA SER A 222 -4.26 -18.84 1.37
C SER A 222 -5.74 -18.85 1.01
N ASP A 223 -6.63 -19.15 1.97
CA ASP A 223 -8.09 -19.14 1.78
C ASP A 223 -8.65 -17.71 1.89
N GLY A 224 -8.92 -17.09 0.74
CA GLY A 224 -9.47 -15.74 0.63
C GLY A 224 -10.78 -15.52 1.38
N GLU A 225 -11.54 -16.59 1.65
CA GLU A 225 -12.81 -16.52 2.36
C GLU A 225 -12.67 -16.06 3.82
N THR A 226 -11.45 -16.12 4.37
CA THR A 226 -11.15 -15.88 5.78
C THR A 226 -10.45 -14.55 6.06
N TRP A 227 -10.07 -13.79 5.04
CA TRP A 227 -9.29 -12.56 5.23
C TRP A 227 -10.18 -11.40 5.70
N PRO A 228 -9.90 -10.78 6.86
CA PRO A 228 -10.69 -9.68 7.40
C PRO A 228 -10.31 -8.36 6.74
N VAL A 229 -11.29 -7.51 6.42
CA VAL A 229 -11.08 -6.12 5.98
C VAL A 229 -11.09 -5.13 7.11
N PHE A 230 -10.53 -3.95 6.88
CA PHE A 230 -10.33 -2.93 7.91
C PHE A 230 -10.87 -1.56 7.50
N ALA A 231 -11.76 -1.00 8.32
CA ALA A 231 -12.39 0.28 8.06
C ALA A 231 -11.49 1.48 8.40
N PHE A 232 -10.53 1.31 9.32
CA PHE A 232 -9.71 2.40 9.85
C PHE A 232 -8.22 2.26 9.54
N GLN A 233 -7.87 1.30 8.68
CA GLN A 233 -6.51 1.05 8.25
C GLN A 233 -6.48 0.87 6.73
N SER A 234 -5.41 1.33 6.09
CA SER A 234 -5.01 0.78 4.81
C SER A 234 -4.38 -0.60 5.02
N VAL A 235 -4.20 -1.34 3.94
CA VAL A 235 -3.61 -2.67 3.97
C VAL A 235 -2.46 -2.75 3.00
N SER A 236 -1.39 -3.44 3.40
CA SER A 236 -0.32 -3.87 2.51
C SER A 236 -0.11 -5.37 2.63
N THR A 237 -0.12 -6.09 1.51
CA THR A 237 0.15 -7.53 1.53
C THR A 237 1.27 -8.00 0.62
N VAL A 238 2.20 -8.80 1.14
CA VAL A 238 3.30 -9.36 0.36
C VAL A 238 2.84 -10.46 -0.59
N VAL A 239 2.89 -10.17 -1.89
CA VAL A 239 2.66 -11.14 -2.98
C VAL A 239 3.96 -11.76 -3.49
N GLY A 240 5.09 -11.07 -3.33
CA GLY A 240 6.44 -11.58 -3.61
C GLY A 240 6.89 -12.66 -2.63
N SER A 241 8.16 -13.03 -2.67
CA SER A 241 8.73 -14.00 -1.73
C SER A 241 8.85 -13.43 -0.31
N THR A 242 9.18 -12.15 -0.22
CA THR A 242 9.17 -11.27 0.95
C THR A 242 8.93 -9.83 0.45
N TRP A 243 9.10 -8.81 1.30
CA TRP A 243 8.94 -7.40 0.96
C TRP A 243 9.75 -6.99 -0.28
N TRP A 244 11.01 -7.41 -0.37
CA TRP A 244 11.91 -7.22 -1.51
C TRP A 244 12.04 -8.50 -2.34
N ALA A 245 12.60 -8.41 -3.55
CA ALA A 245 12.96 -9.60 -4.31
C ALA A 245 14.10 -10.36 -3.61
N ALA A 246 13.83 -11.58 -3.15
CA ALA A 246 14.77 -12.43 -2.41
C ALA A 246 14.92 -13.84 -3.00
N ARG A 247 14.07 -14.22 -3.96
CA ARG A 247 14.05 -15.54 -4.59
C ARG A 247 13.93 -15.42 -6.11
N ALA A 248 15.06 -15.62 -6.78
CA ALA A 248 15.11 -15.77 -8.23
C ALA A 248 14.81 -17.22 -8.72
N ASP A 249 14.51 -18.14 -7.78
CA ASP A 249 14.21 -19.54 -8.10
C ASP A 249 12.99 -19.64 -9.05
N PRO A 250 13.13 -20.24 -10.25
CA PRO A 250 12.03 -20.47 -11.18
C PRO A 250 10.86 -21.29 -10.59
N ALA A 251 11.08 -22.02 -9.50
CA ALA A 251 10.04 -22.76 -8.77
C ALA A 251 9.25 -21.89 -7.79
N PHE A 252 9.67 -20.66 -7.52
CA PHE A 252 8.86 -19.71 -6.75
C PHE A 252 7.53 -19.46 -7.47
N SER A 253 6.45 -19.38 -6.69
CA SER A 253 5.15 -18.97 -7.17
C SER A 253 4.46 -18.09 -6.15
N VAL A 254 3.61 -17.19 -6.64
CA VAL A 254 2.71 -16.42 -5.79
C VAL A 254 1.77 -17.39 -5.07
N GLY A 255 1.68 -17.25 -3.74
CA GLY A 255 0.93 -18.17 -2.87
C GLY A 255 -0.57 -17.90 -2.79
N TYR A 256 -1.07 -16.93 -3.57
CA TYR A 256 -2.44 -16.45 -3.55
C TYR A 256 -3.09 -16.61 -4.92
N SER A 257 -4.38 -16.90 -4.94
CA SER A 257 -5.13 -16.91 -6.18
C SER A 257 -5.43 -15.49 -6.65
N VAL A 258 -5.46 -15.29 -7.97
CA VAL A 258 -5.83 -14.00 -8.58
C VAL A 258 -7.24 -13.57 -8.16
N ALA A 259 -8.17 -14.54 -8.05
CA ALA A 259 -9.55 -14.26 -7.68
C ALA A 259 -9.68 -13.78 -6.23
N ASP A 260 -8.95 -14.38 -5.30
CA ASP A 260 -8.97 -13.98 -3.89
C ASP A 260 -8.33 -12.61 -3.68
N LEU A 261 -7.19 -12.35 -4.33
CA LEU A 261 -6.55 -11.02 -4.28
C LEU A 261 -7.47 -9.93 -4.81
N PHE A 262 -8.15 -10.18 -5.94
CA PHE A 262 -9.10 -9.26 -6.50
C PHE A 262 -10.31 -9.04 -5.58
N ARG A 263 -10.96 -10.11 -5.09
CA ARG A 263 -12.11 -9.98 -4.20
C ARG A 263 -11.76 -9.24 -2.92
N TYR A 264 -10.61 -9.57 -2.33
CA TYR A 264 -10.15 -8.89 -1.12
C TYR A 264 -9.86 -7.41 -1.36
N LEU A 265 -9.29 -7.04 -2.51
CA LEU A 265 -9.13 -5.65 -2.91
C LEU A 265 -10.48 -4.92 -2.93
N VAL A 266 -11.51 -5.49 -3.56
CA VAL A 266 -12.86 -4.88 -3.59
C VAL A 266 -13.40 -4.65 -2.18
N LEU A 267 -13.31 -5.66 -1.31
CA LEU A 267 -13.81 -5.58 0.06
C LEU A 267 -13.04 -4.57 0.92
N GLN A 268 -11.71 -4.54 0.78
CA GLN A 268 -10.89 -3.60 1.54
C GLN A 268 -11.20 -2.16 1.09
N ILE A 269 -11.37 -1.91 -0.21
CA ILE A 269 -11.77 -0.59 -0.72
C ILE A 269 -13.15 -0.19 -0.19
N SER A 270 -14.10 -1.13 -0.13
CA SER A 270 -15.46 -0.83 0.34
C SER A 270 -15.58 -0.61 1.85
N ALA A 271 -14.63 -1.13 2.63
CA ALA A 271 -14.55 -0.89 4.07
C ALA A 271 -13.71 0.34 4.43
N CYS A 272 -12.60 0.58 3.74
CA CYS A 272 -11.58 1.55 4.14
C CYS A 272 -12.07 3.01 4.09
N ARG A 273 -12.07 3.68 5.25
CA ARG A 273 -12.53 5.08 5.41
C ARG A 273 -11.40 6.09 5.48
N VAL A 274 -10.16 5.63 5.57
CA VAL A 274 -8.96 6.47 5.77
C VAL A 274 -8.19 6.73 4.47
N GLY A 275 -8.57 6.06 3.39
CA GLY A 275 -7.87 6.08 2.10
C GLY A 275 -6.66 5.13 2.07
N GLY A 276 -6.00 5.02 0.92
CA GLY A 276 -4.88 4.10 0.70
C GLY A 276 -5.32 2.68 0.34
N GLY A 277 -6.52 2.27 0.76
CA GLY A 277 -7.16 1.00 0.41
C GLY A 277 -6.23 -0.19 0.64
N MET A 278 -5.79 -0.81 -0.45
CA MET A 278 -4.88 -1.95 -0.43
C MET A 278 -3.69 -1.77 -1.40
N ALA A 279 -2.49 -2.09 -0.91
CA ALA A 279 -1.29 -2.23 -1.73
C ALA A 279 -0.84 -3.70 -1.81
N PHE A 280 -0.55 -4.18 -3.02
CA PHE A 280 0.20 -5.42 -3.20
C PHE A 280 1.70 -5.12 -3.06
N ALA A 281 2.41 -5.88 -2.23
CA ALA A 281 3.82 -5.66 -1.94
C ALA A 281 4.71 -6.68 -2.65
N ALA A 282 5.64 -6.17 -3.45
CA ALA A 282 6.69 -6.94 -4.10
C ALA A 282 7.85 -6.03 -4.50
N GLY A 283 9.08 -6.52 -4.34
CA GLY A 283 10.27 -5.86 -4.87
C GLY A 283 10.57 -6.29 -6.30
N PRO A 284 11.01 -5.38 -7.18
CA PRO A 284 11.62 -5.77 -8.44
C PRO A 284 13.04 -6.32 -8.19
N PHE A 285 13.54 -7.15 -9.12
CA PHE A 285 14.97 -7.43 -9.18
C PHE A 285 15.76 -6.16 -9.52
N THR A 286 17.07 -6.21 -9.29
CA THR A 286 18.00 -5.27 -9.92
C THR A 286 18.62 -5.87 -11.19
N PRO A 287 18.68 -5.14 -12.34
CA PRO A 287 18.23 -3.77 -12.56
C PRO A 287 16.72 -3.63 -12.80
N GLY A 288 15.96 -4.72 -12.94
CA GLY A 288 14.51 -4.67 -13.11
C GLY A 288 13.92 -6.04 -13.43
N GLY A 289 12.59 -6.10 -13.58
CA GLY A 289 11.85 -7.36 -13.63
C GLY A 289 11.46 -7.83 -12.24
N TRP A 290 10.84 -9.02 -12.17
CA TRP A 290 10.12 -9.47 -10.98
C TRP A 290 10.38 -10.95 -10.72
N GLU A 291 10.21 -11.36 -9.46
CA GLU A 291 10.22 -12.78 -9.10
C GLU A 291 9.17 -13.56 -9.92
N PRO A 292 9.41 -14.85 -10.22
CA PRO A 292 8.51 -15.65 -11.05
C PRO A 292 7.05 -15.58 -10.58
N GLY A 293 6.14 -15.26 -11.51
CA GLY A 293 4.70 -15.21 -11.24
C GLY A 293 4.19 -13.89 -10.66
N VAL A 294 5.05 -13.00 -10.13
CA VAL A 294 4.60 -11.74 -9.54
C VAL A 294 3.97 -10.83 -10.59
N ALA A 295 4.69 -10.55 -11.67
CA ALA A 295 4.20 -9.67 -12.73
C ALA A 295 2.98 -10.26 -13.44
N GLU A 296 2.97 -11.58 -13.64
CA GLU A 296 1.83 -12.30 -14.22
C GLU A 296 0.58 -12.19 -13.35
N THR A 297 0.70 -12.39 -12.04
CA THR A 297 -0.42 -12.25 -11.10
C THR A 297 -0.94 -10.82 -11.06
N LEU A 298 -0.06 -9.82 -10.96
CA LEU A 298 -0.48 -8.41 -10.90
C LEU A 298 -1.17 -7.97 -12.20
N ARG A 299 -0.66 -8.37 -13.38
CA ARG A 299 -1.35 -8.13 -14.66
C ARG A 299 -2.69 -8.87 -14.75
N ALA A 300 -2.80 -10.06 -14.20
CA ALA A 300 -4.05 -10.81 -14.19
C ALA A 300 -5.12 -10.13 -13.32
N VAL A 301 -4.75 -9.60 -12.14
CA VAL A 301 -5.63 -8.77 -11.31
C VAL A 301 -6.03 -7.50 -12.07
N ALA A 302 -5.06 -6.80 -12.68
CA ALA A 302 -5.32 -5.59 -13.47
C ALA A 302 -6.30 -5.82 -14.62
N ALA A 303 -6.21 -6.96 -15.31
CA ALA A 303 -7.12 -7.32 -16.39
C ALA A 303 -8.57 -7.52 -15.92
N ILE A 304 -8.78 -8.01 -14.68
CA ILE A 304 -10.11 -8.14 -14.07
C ILE A 304 -10.68 -6.77 -13.71
N ILE A 305 -9.83 -5.88 -13.17
CA ILE A 305 -10.18 -4.51 -12.75
C ILE A 305 -10.51 -3.61 -13.94
N ALA A 306 -9.74 -3.67 -15.03
CA ALA A 306 -9.81 -2.74 -16.15
C ALA A 306 -11.24 -2.38 -16.63
N PRO A 307 -12.15 -3.34 -16.89
CA PRO A 307 -13.51 -3.04 -17.34
C PRO A 307 -14.44 -2.46 -16.26
N ILE A 308 -14.06 -2.50 -14.99
CA ILE A 308 -14.82 -1.96 -13.85
C ILE A 308 -14.03 -0.91 -13.07
N ARG A 309 -12.94 -0.37 -13.64
CA ARG A 309 -12.00 0.51 -12.95
C ARG A 309 -12.67 1.70 -12.26
N ALA A 310 -13.74 2.24 -12.85
CA ALA A 310 -14.49 3.36 -12.30
C ALA A 310 -15.14 3.08 -10.93
N SER A 311 -15.33 1.81 -10.57
CA SER A 311 -15.86 1.42 -9.26
C SER A 311 -14.78 1.11 -8.23
N LEU A 312 -13.49 1.15 -8.57
CA LEU A 312 -12.40 0.85 -7.64
C LEU A 312 -11.44 2.02 -7.46
N HIS A 313 -11.28 2.85 -8.50
CA HIS A 313 -10.36 3.97 -8.51
C HIS A 313 -11.07 5.27 -8.15
N GLY A 314 -10.49 6.06 -7.25
CA GLY A 314 -11.07 7.32 -6.78
C GLY A 314 -12.45 7.18 -6.10
N VAL A 315 -12.81 5.97 -5.66
CA VAL A 315 -14.04 5.70 -4.91
C VAL A 315 -13.83 5.82 -3.41
N ARG A 316 -14.92 5.86 -2.65
CA ARG A 316 -14.92 5.92 -1.18
C ARG A 316 -15.84 4.85 -0.60
N ALA A 317 -15.48 4.36 0.58
CA ALA A 317 -16.41 3.60 1.43
C ALA A 317 -17.66 4.46 1.72
N ILE A 318 -18.83 3.80 1.78
CA ILE A 318 -20.12 4.50 1.79
C ILE A 318 -20.89 4.24 3.07
N ASP A 319 -21.72 5.20 3.46
CA ASP A 319 -22.63 5.04 4.60
C ASP A 319 -24.00 4.47 4.21
N ARG A 320 -24.38 4.46 2.92
CA ARG A 320 -25.70 3.94 2.48
C ARG A 320 -25.88 2.45 2.67
N TRP A 321 -24.84 1.69 2.32
CA TRP A 321 -24.72 0.25 2.53
C TRP A 321 -23.28 -0.01 3.00
N PRO A 322 -22.98 0.26 4.28
CA PRO A 322 -21.62 0.22 4.78
C PRO A 322 -21.11 -1.21 4.82
N THR A 323 -19.85 -1.39 4.43
CA THR A 323 -19.13 -2.65 4.66
C THR A 323 -18.69 -2.68 6.14
N PRO A 324 -19.10 -3.68 6.94
CA PRO A 324 -18.66 -3.80 8.32
C PRO A 324 -17.15 -3.99 8.45
N ASP A 325 -16.58 -3.43 9.51
CA ASP A 325 -15.20 -3.68 9.91
C ASP A 325 -14.99 -5.16 10.27
N ALA A 326 -13.81 -5.71 9.96
CA ALA A 326 -13.44 -7.12 10.12
C ALA A 326 -14.34 -8.13 9.38
N LEU A 327 -15.10 -7.69 8.36
CA LEU A 327 -15.82 -8.60 7.48
C LEU A 327 -14.84 -9.48 6.68
N CYS A 328 -15.16 -10.76 6.53
CA CYS A 328 -14.46 -11.66 5.60
C CYS A 328 -15.41 -12.02 4.44
N ALA A 329 -14.87 -12.52 3.32
CA ALA A 329 -15.71 -12.86 2.16
C ALA A 329 -16.78 -13.92 2.48
N ALA A 330 -16.49 -14.87 3.37
CA ALA A 330 -17.46 -15.86 3.86
C ALA A 330 -18.70 -15.25 4.56
N GLY A 331 -18.60 -13.99 5.02
CA GLY A 331 -19.68 -13.27 5.70
C GLY A 331 -20.52 -12.38 4.79
N ILE A 332 -20.22 -12.30 3.49
CA ILE A 332 -20.95 -11.44 2.55
C ILE A 332 -22.30 -12.09 2.21
N GLU A 333 -23.38 -11.31 2.29
CA GLU A 333 -24.73 -11.78 1.90
C GLU A 333 -24.96 -11.66 0.39
N TRP A 334 -24.63 -10.51 -0.20
CA TRP A 334 -24.81 -10.22 -1.63
C TRP A 334 -23.57 -9.61 -2.28
N GLY A 335 -22.86 -8.75 -1.56
CA GLY A 335 -21.79 -7.94 -2.11
C GLY A 335 -21.47 -6.74 -1.22
N VAL A 336 -20.87 -5.72 -1.82
CA VAL A 336 -20.49 -4.46 -1.16
C VAL A 336 -20.79 -3.26 -2.07
N ALA A 337 -20.68 -2.05 -1.53
CA ALA A 337 -20.93 -0.84 -2.28
C ALA A 337 -19.87 0.24 -2.00
N VAL A 338 -19.59 1.04 -3.04
CA VAL A 338 -18.60 2.12 -3.06
C VAL A 338 -19.17 3.33 -3.80
N ASP A 339 -18.73 4.54 -3.43
CA ASP A 339 -19.24 5.79 -3.98
C ASP A 339 -18.17 6.59 -4.71
N THR A 340 -18.63 7.28 -5.74
CA THR A 340 -18.05 8.54 -6.19
C THR A 340 -19.01 9.68 -5.89
N ASP A 341 -18.63 10.91 -6.22
CA ASP A 341 -19.56 12.04 -6.13
C ASP A 341 -20.72 11.95 -7.14
N ALA A 342 -20.59 11.12 -8.18
CA ALA A 342 -21.54 11.01 -9.28
C ALA A 342 -22.45 9.78 -9.22
N ALA A 343 -21.96 8.67 -8.68
CA ALA A 343 -22.64 7.38 -8.71
C ALA A 343 -22.21 6.46 -7.57
N THR A 344 -23.01 5.42 -7.36
CA THR A 344 -22.69 4.30 -6.48
C THR A 344 -22.50 3.05 -7.27
N TYR A 345 -21.47 2.30 -6.95
CA TYR A 345 -21.21 1.02 -7.57
C TYR A 345 -21.49 -0.08 -6.57
N LEU A 346 -22.38 -1.00 -6.94
CA LEU A 346 -22.62 -2.23 -6.22
C LEU A 346 -21.72 -3.30 -6.81
N HIS A 347 -20.85 -3.89 -6.00
CA HIS A 347 -20.08 -5.07 -6.34
C HIS A 347 -20.84 -6.29 -5.83
N ILE A 348 -21.47 -7.05 -6.73
CA ILE A 348 -22.23 -8.26 -6.39
C ILE A 348 -21.27 -9.44 -6.47
N LEU A 349 -20.90 -9.96 -5.30
CA LEU A 349 -19.78 -10.90 -5.11
C LEU A 349 -20.23 -12.33 -4.78
N THR A 350 -21.50 -12.53 -4.44
CA THR A 350 -22.06 -13.86 -4.16
C THR A 350 -22.88 -14.37 -5.34
N ASP A 351 -23.06 -15.70 -5.40
CA ASP A 351 -23.99 -16.30 -6.34
C ASP A 351 -25.43 -16.00 -5.89
N THR A 352 -26.02 -14.94 -6.43
CA THR A 352 -27.46 -14.73 -6.29
C THR A 352 -28.13 -15.83 -7.10
N ALA A 353 -28.66 -16.86 -6.43
CA ALA A 353 -29.34 -18.00 -7.08
C ALA A 353 -30.60 -17.63 -7.91
N GLY A 354 -30.89 -16.35 -8.08
CA GLY A 354 -32.03 -15.82 -8.83
C GLY A 354 -31.66 -14.64 -9.73
N ASP A 355 -32.61 -14.26 -10.58
CA ASP A 355 -32.49 -13.16 -11.55
C ASP A 355 -32.71 -11.77 -10.92
N ALA A 356 -32.71 -11.68 -9.58
CA ALA A 356 -32.95 -10.45 -8.88
C ALA A 356 -32.10 -10.33 -7.62
N LEU A 357 -31.72 -9.10 -7.30
CA LEU A 357 -31.04 -8.72 -6.06
C LEU A 357 -31.95 -7.79 -5.25
N GLU A 358 -32.16 -8.10 -3.97
CA GLU A 358 -32.82 -7.23 -3.02
C GLU A 358 -31.78 -6.60 -2.11
N LEU A 359 -31.79 -5.27 -2.02
CA LEU A 359 -30.96 -4.49 -1.12
C LEU A 359 -31.82 -3.96 0.04
N PRO A 360 -31.27 -3.92 1.27
CA PRO A 360 -31.94 -3.25 2.36
C PRO A 360 -32.12 -1.75 2.03
N PRO A 361 -33.05 -1.04 2.70
CA PRO A 361 -33.19 0.40 2.54
C PRO A 361 -31.85 1.10 2.81
N SER A 362 -31.54 2.13 2.03
CA SER A 362 -30.33 2.93 2.24
C SER A 362 -30.38 3.60 3.62
N LEU A 363 -29.25 3.62 4.33
CA LEU A 363 -29.21 4.22 5.67
C LEU A 363 -29.39 5.76 5.65
N ASP A 364 -29.18 6.42 4.51
CA ASP A 364 -29.41 7.85 4.33
C ASP A 364 -30.78 8.20 3.72
N GLY A 365 -31.59 7.18 3.41
CA GLY A 365 -32.94 7.33 2.85
C GLY A 365 -33.01 7.73 1.38
N ARG A 366 -31.88 7.91 0.67
CA ARG A 366 -31.89 8.18 -0.78
C ARG A 366 -32.20 6.92 -1.56
N VAL A 367 -32.96 7.07 -2.64
CA VAL A 367 -33.38 5.94 -3.50
C VAL A 367 -32.85 6.14 -4.92
N PRO A 368 -32.33 5.08 -5.57
CA PRO A 368 -31.78 5.21 -6.91
C PRO A 368 -32.89 5.43 -7.95
N VAL A 369 -32.59 6.22 -8.98
CA VAL A 369 -33.46 6.52 -10.12
C VAL A 369 -33.07 5.74 -11.37
N SER A 370 -31.83 5.23 -11.45
CA SER A 370 -31.37 4.37 -12.54
C SER A 370 -30.33 3.37 -12.08
N ALA A 371 -30.30 2.21 -12.72
CA ALA A 371 -29.29 1.17 -12.53
C ALA A 371 -28.81 0.67 -13.90
N ALA A 372 -27.50 0.44 -14.05
CA ALA A 372 -26.92 -0.13 -15.26
C ALA A 372 -25.71 -1.00 -14.92
N ASP A 373 -25.52 -2.08 -15.67
CA ASP A 373 -24.27 -2.84 -15.62
C ASP A 373 -23.10 -1.95 -16.07
N LEU A 374 -22.07 -1.86 -15.24
CA LEU A 374 -20.93 -0.98 -15.49
C LEU A 374 -20.16 -1.36 -16.75
N ARG A 375 -20.08 -2.66 -17.06
CA ARG A 375 -19.24 -3.16 -18.17
C ARG A 375 -19.88 -2.92 -19.53
N SER A 376 -21.18 -3.18 -19.65
CA SER A 376 -21.92 -3.09 -20.91
C SER A 376 -22.75 -1.82 -21.06
N GLY A 377 -23.01 -1.10 -19.96
CA GLY A 377 -23.97 0.00 -19.92
C GLY A 377 -25.42 -0.45 -20.07
N ARG A 378 -25.70 -1.75 -20.04
CA ARG A 378 -27.06 -2.29 -20.15
C ARG A 378 -27.86 -1.86 -18.93
N ALA A 379 -29.02 -1.25 -19.18
CA ALA A 379 -29.94 -0.88 -18.11
C ALA A 379 -30.39 -2.12 -17.33
N VAL A 380 -30.36 -2.02 -16.01
CA VAL A 380 -30.87 -3.02 -15.08
C VAL A 380 -32.20 -2.49 -14.52
N PRO A 381 -33.33 -3.17 -14.75
CA PRO A 381 -34.59 -2.78 -14.16
C PRO A 381 -34.48 -2.67 -12.64
N LEU A 382 -34.98 -1.57 -12.09
CA LEU A 382 -35.02 -1.33 -10.65
C LEU A 382 -36.44 -0.96 -10.21
N SER A 383 -36.79 -1.41 -9.01
CA SER A 383 -38.01 -0.99 -8.32
C SER A 383 -37.68 -0.65 -6.87
N VAL A 384 -38.42 0.31 -6.30
CA VAL A 384 -38.22 0.76 -4.92
C VAL A 384 -39.51 0.49 -4.15
N GLY A 385 -39.39 -0.29 -3.07
CA GLY A 385 -40.46 -0.62 -2.16
C GLY A 385 -40.94 0.59 -1.34
N ALA A 386 -42.11 0.48 -0.71
CA ALA A 386 -42.64 1.55 0.13
C ALA A 386 -41.77 1.84 1.37
N GLY A 387 -40.95 0.88 1.81
CA GLY A 387 -39.97 1.03 2.90
C GLY A 387 -38.59 1.51 2.44
N GLY A 388 -38.40 1.77 1.14
CA GLY A 388 -37.12 2.17 0.56
C GLY A 388 -36.22 1.01 0.15
N GLU A 389 -36.67 -0.24 0.27
CA GLU A 389 -35.96 -1.41 -0.23
C GLU A 389 -35.78 -1.29 -1.76
N VAL A 390 -34.58 -1.60 -2.25
CA VAL A 390 -34.28 -1.55 -3.69
C VAL A 390 -34.23 -2.97 -4.22
N ARG A 391 -34.98 -3.23 -5.30
CA ARG A 391 -34.95 -4.51 -6.02
C ARG A 391 -34.45 -4.28 -7.43
N LEU A 392 -33.34 -4.95 -7.78
CA LEU A 392 -32.79 -5.01 -9.13
C LEU A 392 -33.21 -6.33 -9.77
N GLU A 393 -33.70 -6.30 -11.01
CA GLU A 393 -34.12 -7.48 -11.77
C GLU A 393 -33.26 -7.66 -13.03
N GLY A 394 -33.22 -8.87 -13.59
CA GLY A 394 -32.38 -9.17 -14.75
C GLY A 394 -30.89 -9.25 -14.42
N ILE A 395 -30.51 -9.46 -13.15
CA ILE A 395 -29.09 -9.57 -12.75
C ILE A 395 -28.42 -10.75 -13.45
N GLY A 396 -29.16 -11.83 -13.73
CA GLY A 396 -28.65 -12.99 -14.44
C GLY A 396 -28.17 -12.66 -15.86
N ASP A 397 -28.78 -11.67 -16.51
CA ASP A 397 -28.45 -11.25 -17.88
C ASP A 397 -27.13 -10.45 -17.98
N VAL A 398 -26.65 -9.91 -16.87
CA VAL A 398 -25.43 -9.09 -16.79
C VAL A 398 -24.36 -9.71 -15.87
N ARG A 399 -24.57 -10.98 -15.50
CA ARG A 399 -23.73 -11.66 -14.52
C ARG A 399 -22.29 -11.86 -15.00
N HIS A 400 -21.36 -11.66 -14.09
CA HIS A 400 -19.95 -11.97 -14.21
C HIS A 400 -19.48 -12.86 -13.05
N ASP A 401 -18.60 -13.82 -13.33
CA ASP A 401 -18.23 -14.90 -12.40
C ASP A 401 -17.55 -14.42 -11.11
N LEU A 402 -16.72 -13.38 -11.21
CA LEU A 402 -15.96 -12.87 -10.07
C LEU A 402 -16.65 -11.69 -9.37
N ASP A 403 -17.27 -10.82 -10.16
CA ASP A 403 -17.87 -9.56 -9.68
C ASP A 403 -18.77 -8.95 -10.75
N THR A 404 -20.07 -8.85 -10.44
CA THR A 404 -21.05 -8.14 -11.26
C THR A 404 -21.23 -6.74 -10.69
N VAL A 405 -20.85 -5.72 -11.46
CA VAL A 405 -20.84 -4.33 -10.98
C VAL A 405 -21.99 -3.53 -11.55
N ILE A 406 -22.88 -3.04 -10.69
CA ILE A 406 -24.03 -2.21 -11.07
C ILE A 406 -23.79 -0.76 -10.64
N GLU A 407 -23.81 0.16 -11.60
CA GLU A 407 -23.84 1.61 -11.35
C GLU A 407 -25.27 2.05 -11.01
N LEU A 408 -25.45 2.65 -9.84
CA LEU A 408 -26.66 3.33 -9.40
C LEU A 408 -26.49 4.85 -9.46
N ARG A 409 -27.54 5.55 -9.90
CA ARG A 409 -27.65 7.02 -9.80
C ARG A 409 -28.87 7.40 -8.98
N PHE A 410 -28.77 8.51 -8.25
CA PHE A 410 -29.75 8.99 -7.29
C PHE A 410 -30.35 10.33 -7.70
#